data_AF-A0A5C7T2B3-F1
#
_entry.id   AF-A0A5C7T2B3-F1
#
_cell.length_a   1.000
_cell.length_b   1.000
_cell.length_c   1.000
_cell.angle_alpha   90.00
_cell.angle_beta   90.00
_cell.angle_gamma   90.00
#
_symmetry.space_group_name_H-M   'P 1'
#
loop_
_entity.id
_entity.type
_entity.pdbx_description
1 polymer ?
#
loop_
_entity_poly.entity_id
_entity_poly.type
_entity_poly.pdbx_seq_one_letter_code
_entity_poly.pdbx_strand_id
1 'polypeptide(L)'
;MKEQINHWYQLLRDFAAFDGPLPSLGQYQFDLALHALFAVTTLALAGLAVWLARHTVSSSLRRMGAVLLVCMLVALPGYVYVNNYRVGIYLLMWPNELLAILRFFPEQLEQAVTQHRIAATGTFWLALLACIRALNAATPAHVPGLLLVFVAMLAPWPVLYAGQVAWHKLGVLQEYRTGKAMFDAQCQTAGLTVHQKVDDVAGVRLGRMRAELPDTRFADKTWADAGIPLDRIGQRYVAAFLDFDFSNSDVQNAGFSISGFDTVTMGGYRFVDVPGPDGSYQRWRLKGFRPSQGHVQETIATEEAARHVVSIDALDTPALRAHWVAGSRMSVTDASDQRLLGELRAFAYAPPQRKLDAPPQERNWYWALTCPPYRDIPGAMARMAVEQVLTPTRKR
;
A
#
# COMPACT_ATOMS: atom_id res chain seq x y z
N MET A 1 -8.22 -1.12 35.52
CA MET A 1 -7.07 -2.06 35.41
C MET A 1 -7.50 -3.48 35.01
N LYS A 2 -8.41 -4.15 35.74
CA LYS A 2 -8.91 -5.50 35.39
C LYS A 2 -9.63 -5.57 34.03
N GLU A 3 -10.43 -4.56 33.69
CA GLU A 3 -11.07 -4.46 32.35
C GLU A 3 -10.09 -4.22 31.22
N GLN A 4 -9.05 -3.39 31.43
CA GLN A 4 -7.98 -3.21 30.46
C GLN A 4 -7.21 -4.53 30.23
N ILE A 5 -6.91 -5.28 31.29
CA ILE A 5 -6.24 -6.59 31.18
C ILE A 5 -7.13 -7.59 30.42
N ASN A 6 -8.44 -7.63 30.69
CA ASN A 6 -9.37 -8.49 29.96
C ASN A 6 -9.51 -8.09 28.49
N HIS A 7 -9.51 -6.79 28.17
CA HIS A 7 -9.54 -6.31 26.80
C HIS A 7 -8.28 -6.72 26.02
N TRP A 8 -7.10 -6.58 26.64
CA TRP A 8 -5.83 -7.06 26.06
C TRP A 8 -5.81 -8.59 25.88
N TYR A 9 -6.38 -9.34 26.83
CA TYR A 9 -6.45 -10.79 26.76
C TYR A 9 -7.35 -11.26 25.60
N GLN A 10 -8.46 -10.57 25.35
CA GLN A 10 -9.37 -10.90 24.26
C GLN A 10 -8.75 -10.59 22.89
N LEU A 11 -8.07 -9.44 22.76
CA LEU A 11 -7.31 -9.08 21.56
C LEU A 11 -6.22 -10.11 21.21
N LEU A 12 -5.52 -10.65 22.21
CA LEU A 12 -4.51 -11.69 22.01
C LEU A 12 -5.13 -13.03 21.57
N ARG A 13 -6.32 -13.36 22.10
CA ARG A 13 -7.05 -14.59 21.74
C ARG A 13 -7.57 -14.53 20.30
N ASP A 14 -8.11 -13.38 19.90
CA ASP A 14 -8.60 -13.15 18.52
C ASP A 14 -7.45 -13.14 17.50
N PHE A 15 -6.26 -12.68 17.92
CA PHE A 15 -5.05 -12.72 17.10
C PHE A 15 -4.50 -14.14 16.90
N ALA A 16 -4.61 -15.00 17.93
CA ALA A 16 -4.16 -16.39 17.87
C ALA A 16 -5.08 -17.31 17.02
N ALA A 17 -6.34 -16.93 16.82
CA ALA A 17 -7.33 -17.69 16.05
C ALA A 17 -7.33 -17.39 14.53
N PHE A 18 -6.29 -16.72 14.01
CA PHE A 18 -6.21 -16.29 12.62
C PHE A 18 -5.63 -17.39 11.69
N ASP A 19 -6.44 -17.90 10.75
CA ASP A 19 -6.11 -19.00 9.82
C ASP A 19 -5.94 -18.59 8.32
N GLY A 20 -5.72 -17.30 8.02
CA GLY A 20 -5.57 -16.82 6.63
C GLY A 20 -4.15 -16.96 6.06
N PRO A 21 -3.97 -17.16 4.74
CA PRO A 21 -2.65 -17.14 4.11
C PRO A 21 -2.10 -15.70 4.14
N LEU A 22 -1.19 -15.42 5.06
CA LEU A 22 -0.51 -14.13 5.22
C LEU A 22 0.96 -14.22 4.77
N PRO A 23 1.52 -13.15 4.16
CA PRO A 23 2.95 -13.06 3.92
C PRO A 23 3.69 -12.93 5.27
N SER A 24 4.60 -13.88 5.54
CA SER A 24 5.67 -13.83 6.55
C SER A 24 5.26 -13.39 7.98
N LEU A 25 4.40 -14.15 8.66
CA LEU A 25 4.05 -13.95 10.08
C LEU A 25 5.15 -14.34 11.08
N GLY A 26 6.19 -15.08 10.67
CA GLY A 26 7.21 -15.64 11.57
C GLY A 26 8.02 -14.59 12.36
N GLN A 27 8.21 -13.39 11.80
CA GLN A 27 8.95 -12.31 12.46
C GLN A 27 8.09 -11.55 13.49
N TYR A 28 6.76 -11.57 13.33
CA TYR A 28 5.81 -10.84 14.17
C TYR A 28 5.55 -11.52 15.53
N GLN A 29 5.45 -12.85 15.54
CA GLN A 29 5.33 -13.61 16.80
C GLN A 29 6.61 -13.51 17.63
N PHE A 30 7.77 -13.48 16.95
CA PHE A 30 9.07 -13.33 17.58
C PHE A 30 9.22 -11.97 18.25
N ASP A 31 8.89 -10.87 17.56
CA ASP A 31 9.02 -9.53 18.12
C ASP A 31 8.12 -9.34 19.34
N LEU A 32 6.84 -9.75 19.28
CA LEU A 32 5.93 -9.59 20.41
C LEU A 32 6.36 -10.43 21.63
N ALA A 33 6.82 -11.67 21.40
CA ALA A 33 7.37 -12.53 22.44
C ALA A 33 8.65 -11.94 23.06
N LEU A 34 9.52 -11.34 22.24
CA LEU A 34 10.74 -10.68 22.69
C LEU A 34 10.42 -9.47 23.58
N HIS A 35 9.45 -8.64 23.20
CA HIS A 35 9.04 -7.48 23.99
C HIS A 35 8.38 -7.89 25.32
N ALA A 36 7.57 -8.96 25.32
CA ALA A 36 7.00 -9.52 26.53
C ALA A 36 8.09 -10.06 27.47
N LEU A 37 9.10 -10.75 26.92
CA LEU A 37 10.25 -11.25 27.67
C LEU A 37 11.08 -10.11 28.28
N PHE A 38 11.28 -9.01 27.54
CA PHE A 38 11.94 -7.81 28.04
C PHE A 38 11.16 -7.14 29.20
N ALA A 39 9.83 -7.06 29.09
CA ALA A 39 9.00 -6.52 30.16
C ALA A 39 9.07 -7.38 31.43
N VAL A 40 8.99 -8.71 31.30
CA VAL A 40 9.08 -9.65 32.43
C VAL A 40 10.46 -9.62 33.10
N THR A 41 11.53 -9.60 32.30
CA THR A 41 12.91 -9.52 32.83
C THR A 41 13.17 -8.20 33.54
N THR A 42 12.66 -7.07 33.02
CA THR A 42 12.77 -5.76 33.68
C THR A 42 12.04 -5.74 35.02
N LEU A 43 10.83 -6.30 35.10
CA LEU A 43 10.07 -6.42 36.35
C LEU A 43 10.76 -7.36 37.36
N ALA A 44 11.35 -8.46 36.88
CA ALA A 44 12.10 -9.38 37.73
C ALA A 44 13.37 -8.73 38.31
N LEU A 45 14.11 -7.97 37.51
CA LEU A 45 15.28 -7.21 37.95
C LEU A 45 14.91 -6.10 38.95
N ALA A 46 13.79 -5.42 38.75
CA ALA A 46 13.26 -4.45 39.71
C ALA A 46 12.88 -5.13 41.04
N GLY A 47 12.24 -6.31 40.99
CA GLY A 47 11.94 -7.12 42.17
C GLY A 47 13.20 -7.56 42.93
N LEU A 48 14.23 -8.00 42.20
CA LEU A 48 15.52 -8.39 42.77
C LEU A 48 16.24 -7.21 43.44
N ALA A 49 16.21 -6.03 42.81
CA ALA A 49 16.78 -4.81 43.38
C ALA A 49 16.08 -4.40 44.70
N VAL A 50 14.75 -4.49 44.77
CA VAL A 50 13.99 -4.25 46.00
C VAL A 50 14.33 -5.29 47.07
N TRP A 51 14.45 -6.57 46.70
CA TRP A 51 14.82 -7.64 47.62
C TRP A 51 16.22 -7.42 48.21
N LEU A 52 17.21 -7.10 47.37
CA LEU A 52 18.58 -6.79 47.77
C LEU A 52 18.68 -5.52 48.64
N ALA A 53 17.80 -4.54 48.44
CA ALA A 53 17.73 -3.34 49.28
C ALA A 53 17.16 -3.63 50.67
N ARG A 54 16.27 -4.62 50.80
CA ARG A 54 15.65 -5.02 52.08
C ARG A 54 16.54 -5.93 52.93
N HIS A 55 17.45 -6.68 52.32
CA HIS A 55 18.33 -7.61 53.02
C HIS A 55 19.72 -6.99 53.18
N THR A 56 20.28 -7.03 54.40
CA THR A 56 21.57 -6.42 54.74
C THR A 56 22.74 -7.16 54.10
N VAL A 57 22.94 -6.97 52.81
CA VAL A 57 24.12 -7.46 52.10
C VAL A 57 25.27 -6.46 52.29
N SER A 58 26.50 -6.97 52.45
CA SER A 58 27.70 -6.18 52.74
C SER A 58 27.88 -5.01 51.76
N SER A 59 28.47 -3.92 52.24
CA SER A 59 28.68 -2.68 51.48
C SER A 59 29.44 -2.88 50.16
N SER A 60 30.27 -3.92 50.06
CA SER A 60 31.02 -4.30 48.85
C SER A 60 30.12 -4.87 47.75
N LEU A 61 29.16 -5.73 48.12
CA LEU A 61 28.18 -6.31 47.19
C LEU A 61 27.20 -5.25 46.65
N ARG A 62 26.88 -4.23 47.46
CA ARG A 62 26.09 -3.07 46.99
C ARG A 62 26.79 -2.25 45.91
N ARG A 63 28.11 -2.06 46.01
CA ARG A 63 28.90 -1.36 44.99
C ARG A 63 29.05 -2.18 43.71
N MET A 64 29.32 -3.48 43.83
CA MET A 64 29.35 -4.38 42.66
C MET A 64 27.99 -4.47 41.97
N GLY A 65 26.89 -4.58 42.72
CA GLY A 65 25.53 -4.62 42.16
C GLY A 65 25.15 -3.33 41.43
N ALA A 66 25.50 -2.16 41.98
CA ALA A 66 25.28 -0.88 41.32
C ALA A 66 26.10 -0.74 40.03
N VAL A 67 27.37 -1.16 40.04
CA VAL A 67 28.23 -1.14 38.84
C VAL A 67 27.71 -2.11 37.78
N LEU A 68 27.30 -3.33 38.15
CA LEU A 68 26.73 -4.30 37.22
C LEU A 68 25.40 -3.82 36.62
N LEU A 69 24.54 -3.17 37.42
CA LEU A 69 23.27 -2.61 36.94
C LEU A 69 23.52 -1.46 35.95
N VAL A 70 24.47 -0.56 36.26
CA VAL A 70 24.87 0.54 35.35
C VAL A 70 25.50 -0.03 34.08
N CYS A 71 26.39 -1.02 34.19
CA CYS A 71 26.99 -1.67 33.04
C CYS A 71 25.94 -2.41 32.19
N MET A 72 24.94 -3.06 32.78
CA MET A 72 23.84 -3.69 32.02
C MET A 72 22.93 -2.67 31.35
N LEU A 73 22.62 -1.55 32.01
CA LEU A 73 21.80 -0.47 31.45
C LEU A 73 22.54 0.30 30.34
N VAL A 74 23.87 0.42 30.43
CA VAL A 74 24.73 1.05 29.41
C VAL A 74 25.06 0.06 28.28
N ALA A 75 25.19 -1.23 28.57
CA ALA A 75 25.48 -2.29 27.59
C ALA A 75 24.23 -2.91 26.95
N LEU A 76 23.04 -2.36 27.21
CA LEU A 76 21.82 -2.59 26.42
C LEU A 76 21.67 -1.45 25.40
N PRO A 77 22.46 -1.37 24.31
CA PRO A 77 22.05 -0.57 23.19
C PRO A 77 20.79 -1.22 22.63
N GLY A 78 19.67 -0.51 22.74
CA GLY A 78 18.52 -0.78 21.91
C GLY A 78 18.97 -0.69 20.46
N TYR A 79 19.05 -1.83 19.78
CA TYR A 79 19.18 -1.85 18.34
C TYR A 79 17.90 -1.25 17.76
N VAL A 80 17.95 0.02 17.36
CA VAL A 80 16.90 0.60 16.54
C VAL A 80 17.16 0.15 15.11
N TYR A 81 16.36 -0.78 14.62
CA TYR A 81 16.35 -1.13 13.20
C TYR A 81 15.71 0.03 12.42
N VAL A 82 16.53 0.84 11.75
CA VAL A 82 16.07 1.75 10.71
C VAL A 82 16.57 1.21 9.38
N ASN A 83 15.65 0.69 8.56
CA ASN A 83 15.80 0.30 7.15
C ASN A 83 17.18 -0.27 6.72
N ASN A 84 17.39 -1.58 6.92
CA ASN A 84 18.41 -2.43 6.26
C ASN A 84 19.88 -1.94 6.20
N TYR A 85 20.25 -0.86 6.89
CA TYR A 85 21.64 -0.46 7.07
C TYR A 85 22.01 -0.56 8.55
N ARG A 86 23.08 -1.31 8.85
CA ARG A 86 23.73 -1.27 10.16
C ARG A 86 24.39 0.09 10.33
N VAL A 87 23.67 1.05 10.90
CA VAL A 87 24.30 2.29 11.40
C VAL A 87 24.58 2.09 12.88
N GLY A 88 25.84 1.78 13.20
CA GLY A 88 26.34 1.95 14.56
C GLY A 88 26.39 3.45 14.85
N ILE A 89 25.59 3.91 15.81
CA ILE A 89 25.66 5.30 16.29
C ILE A 89 26.94 5.41 17.13
N TYR A 90 28.03 5.89 16.52
CA TYR A 90 29.18 6.39 17.27
C TYR A 90 28.86 7.80 17.77
N LEU A 91 28.65 7.94 19.07
CA LEU A 91 28.41 9.20 19.77
C LEU A 91 29.69 10.04 19.86
N LEU A 92 30.07 10.70 18.77
CA LEU A 92 30.96 11.88 18.77
C LEU A 92 30.61 12.77 17.55
N MET A 93 29.46 13.44 17.56
CA MET A 93 29.16 14.51 16.59
C MET A 93 28.67 15.77 17.31
N TRP A 94 29.25 16.91 16.91
CA TRP A 94 29.01 18.22 17.48
C TRP A 94 27.66 18.83 17.03
N PRO A 95 27.08 19.78 17.80
CA PRO A 95 25.69 20.25 17.67
C PRO A 95 25.31 20.82 16.30
N ASN A 96 26.28 21.27 15.51
CA ASN A 96 26.03 22.03 14.28
C ASN A 96 25.61 21.14 13.09
N GLU A 97 25.94 19.85 13.09
CA GLU A 97 25.57 18.95 11.98
C GLU A 97 24.12 18.42 12.09
N LEU A 98 23.58 18.38 13.31
CA LEU A 98 22.20 17.98 13.58
C LEU A 98 21.18 19.00 13.03
N LEU A 99 21.58 20.28 12.98
CA LEU A 99 20.77 21.37 12.42
C LEU A 99 20.76 21.39 10.88
N ALA A 100 21.76 20.80 10.22
CA ALA A 100 21.83 20.74 8.76
C ALA A 100 20.89 19.65 8.18
N ILE A 101 20.74 18.53 8.89
CA ILE A 101 19.87 17.41 8.50
C ILE A 101 18.38 17.79 8.64
N LEU A 102 18.05 18.63 9.62
CA LEU A 102 16.67 19.09 9.87
C LEU A 102 16.14 20.07 8.79
N ARG A 103 16.99 20.60 7.90
CA ARG A 103 16.56 21.51 6.82
C ARG A 103 16.11 20.81 5.53
N PHE A 104 16.19 19.47 5.46
CA PHE A 104 16.04 18.74 4.20
C PHE A 104 14.70 18.00 4.01
N PHE A 105 13.75 18.08 4.95
CA PHE A 105 12.47 17.35 4.86
C PHE A 105 11.29 18.30 4.63
N PRO A 106 10.52 18.15 3.53
CA PRO A 106 9.37 19.00 3.26
C PRO A 106 8.19 18.64 4.16
N GLU A 107 7.47 19.70 4.55
CA GLU A 107 6.32 19.73 5.43
C GLU A 107 5.11 18.98 4.84
N GLN A 108 4.45 18.14 5.64
CA GLN A 108 3.06 18.45 6.08
C GLN A 108 2.33 17.37 6.91
N LEU A 109 2.84 16.17 7.18
CA LEU A 109 2.07 15.22 8.02
C LEU A 109 2.84 14.32 8.99
N GLU A 110 4.10 14.67 9.28
CA GLU A 110 4.89 14.03 10.35
C GLU A 110 4.87 14.81 11.68
N GLN A 111 4.19 15.95 11.78
CA GLN A 111 4.39 16.82 12.94
C GLN A 111 3.90 16.21 14.26
N ALA A 112 2.79 15.47 14.30
CA ALA A 112 2.27 14.96 15.58
C ALA A 112 3.09 13.78 16.13
N VAL A 113 3.41 12.78 15.29
CA VAL A 113 4.15 11.58 15.74
C VAL A 113 5.61 11.90 16.02
N THR A 114 6.22 12.80 15.22
CA THR A 114 7.62 13.19 15.39
C THR A 114 7.79 14.17 16.56
N GLN A 115 6.83 15.08 16.81
CA GLN A 115 6.84 15.91 18.02
C GLN A 115 6.70 15.08 19.31
N HIS A 116 5.82 14.08 19.33
CA HIS A 116 5.71 13.21 20.50
C HIS A 116 6.97 12.38 20.71
N ARG A 117 7.62 11.89 19.65
CA ARG A 117 8.89 11.15 19.74
C ARG A 117 10.05 11.99 20.23
N ILE A 118 10.17 13.24 19.77
CA ILE A 118 11.22 14.19 20.19
C ILE A 118 10.98 14.67 21.64
N ALA A 119 9.73 14.98 22.01
CA ALA A 119 9.40 15.38 23.38
C ALA A 119 9.63 14.23 24.37
N ALA A 120 9.28 13.01 23.96
CA ALA A 120 9.48 11.81 24.76
C ALA A 120 10.99 11.51 24.94
N THR A 121 11.76 11.45 23.85
CA THR A 121 13.21 11.24 23.97
C THR A 121 13.93 12.38 24.71
N GLY A 122 13.52 13.63 24.51
CA GLY A 122 14.06 14.78 25.24
C GLY A 122 13.78 14.73 26.74
N THR A 123 12.55 14.37 27.14
CA THR A 123 12.20 14.22 28.57
C THR A 123 12.94 13.05 29.23
N PHE A 124 13.17 11.94 28.52
CA PHE A 124 14.03 10.84 28.98
C PHE A 124 15.46 11.31 29.27
N TRP A 125 16.10 12.02 28.34
CA TRP A 125 17.49 12.49 28.52
C TRP A 125 17.61 13.53 29.64
N LEU A 126 16.63 14.42 29.79
CA LEU A 126 16.58 15.38 30.90
C LEU A 126 16.39 14.69 32.25
N ALA A 127 15.51 13.68 32.33
CA ALA A 127 15.30 12.89 33.54
C ALA A 127 16.55 12.07 33.90
N LEU A 128 17.24 11.51 32.90
CA LEU A 128 18.51 10.81 33.08
C LEU A 128 19.60 11.75 33.61
N LEU A 129 19.76 12.93 33.00
CA LEU A 129 20.73 13.93 33.44
C LEU A 129 20.44 14.43 34.86
N ALA A 130 19.17 14.64 35.20
CA ALA A 130 18.75 14.99 36.55
C ALA A 130 19.07 13.88 37.56
N CYS A 131 18.83 12.61 37.20
CA CYS A 131 19.20 11.46 38.04
C CYS A 131 20.71 11.34 38.23
N ILE A 132 21.52 11.50 37.18
CA ILE A 132 22.98 11.46 37.27
C ILE A 132 23.50 12.58 38.19
N ARG A 133 22.97 13.80 38.06
CA ARG A 133 23.32 14.92 38.96
C ARG A 133 22.91 14.66 40.41
N ALA A 134 21.72 14.10 40.63
CA ALA A 134 21.25 13.75 41.97
C ALA A 134 22.09 12.62 42.60
N LEU A 135 22.50 11.61 41.82
CA LEU A 135 23.38 10.54 42.26
C LEU A 135 24.79 11.05 42.64
N ASN A 136 25.34 11.99 41.87
CA ASN A 136 26.65 12.59 42.16
C ASN A 136 26.63 13.48 43.42
N ALA A 137 25.48 14.04 43.78
CA ALA A 137 25.31 14.88 44.97
C ALA A 137 24.80 14.11 46.21
N ALA A 138 24.41 12.84 46.07
CA ALA A 138 23.78 12.06 47.14
C ALA A 138 24.81 11.38 48.05
N THR A 139 24.53 11.36 49.35
CA THR A 139 25.28 10.53 50.30
C THR A 139 24.97 9.03 50.05
N PRO A 140 25.85 8.10 50.43
CA PRO A 140 25.70 6.66 50.13
C PRO A 140 24.39 6.04 50.60
N ALA A 141 23.73 6.65 51.59
CA ALA A 141 22.45 6.20 52.13
C ALA A 141 21.26 6.42 51.19
N HIS A 142 21.32 7.38 50.26
CA HIS A 142 20.19 7.76 49.39
C HIS A 142 20.26 7.16 47.98
N VAL A 143 21.41 6.58 47.60
CA VAL A 143 21.63 5.95 46.29
C VAL A 143 20.61 4.85 45.94
N PRO A 144 20.19 3.96 46.86
CA PRO A 144 19.19 2.93 46.54
C PRO A 144 17.81 3.51 46.20
N GLY A 145 17.41 4.59 46.88
CA GLY A 145 16.13 5.28 46.62
C GLY A 145 16.12 5.97 45.25
N LEU A 146 17.22 6.62 44.89
CA LEU A 146 17.37 7.26 43.57
C LEU A 146 17.37 6.23 42.42
N LEU A 147 18.01 5.07 42.60
CA LEU A 147 17.98 3.99 41.62
C LEU A 147 16.56 3.41 41.43
N LEU A 148 15.80 3.28 42.51
CA LEU A 148 14.41 2.82 42.45
C LEU A 148 13.51 3.80 41.68
N VAL A 149 13.66 5.11 41.92
CA VAL A 149 12.93 6.14 41.19
C VAL A 149 13.30 6.13 39.70
N PHE A 150 14.59 5.98 39.40
CA PHE A 150 15.06 5.90 38.02
C PHE A 150 14.48 4.68 37.27
N VAL A 151 14.54 3.49 37.87
CA VAL A 151 13.95 2.27 37.28
C VAL A 151 12.43 2.43 37.13
N ALA A 152 11.74 3.00 38.11
CA ALA A 152 10.30 3.26 38.04
C ALA A 152 9.92 4.27 36.94
N MET A 153 10.79 5.25 36.65
CA MET A 153 10.59 6.20 35.55
C MET A 153 10.89 5.58 34.17
N LEU A 154 11.80 4.60 34.08
CA LEU A 154 12.15 3.93 32.83
C LEU A 154 11.23 2.77 32.48
N ALA A 155 10.68 2.06 33.47
CA ALA A 155 9.82 0.90 33.27
C ALA A 155 8.59 1.12 32.36
N PRO A 156 7.93 2.30 32.35
CA PRO A 156 6.79 2.56 31.46
C PRO A 156 7.20 2.73 29.99
N TRP A 157 8.46 3.06 29.70
CA TRP A 157 8.89 3.48 28.36
C TRP A 157 8.76 2.38 27.30
N PRO A 158 9.23 1.13 27.54
CA PRO A 158 9.06 0.04 26.58
C PRO A 158 7.58 -0.29 26.36
N VAL A 159 6.73 -0.15 27.38
CA VAL A 159 5.28 -0.42 27.30
C VAL A 159 4.59 0.64 26.46
N LEU A 160 4.92 1.92 26.66
CA LEU A 160 4.37 3.02 25.86
C LEU A 160 4.82 2.93 24.40
N TYR A 161 6.09 2.62 24.15
CA TYR A 161 6.61 2.44 22.79
C TYR A 161 5.99 1.24 22.07
N ALA A 162 5.98 0.05 22.72
CA ALA A 162 5.34 -1.14 22.17
C ALA A 162 3.85 -0.91 21.94
N GLY A 163 3.18 -0.19 22.84
CA GLY A 163 1.80 0.27 22.67
C GLY A 163 1.63 1.09 21.39
N GLN A 164 2.41 2.14 21.18
CA GLN A 164 2.30 3.00 19.99
C GLN A 164 2.50 2.22 18.68
N VAL A 165 3.48 1.32 18.63
CA VAL A 165 3.73 0.46 17.46
C VAL A 165 2.55 -0.49 17.23
N ALA A 166 2.00 -1.08 18.29
CA ALA A 166 0.82 -1.94 18.18
C ALA A 166 -0.42 -1.18 17.70
N TRP A 167 -0.67 0.03 18.20
CA TRP A 167 -1.77 0.90 17.77
C TRP A 167 -1.68 1.24 16.27
N HIS A 168 -0.50 1.61 15.79
CA HIS A 168 -0.30 1.90 14.37
C HIS A 168 -0.60 0.68 13.49
N LYS A 169 -0.06 -0.49 13.86
CA LYS A 169 -0.28 -1.76 13.13
C LYS A 169 -1.76 -2.18 13.12
N LEU A 170 -2.46 -2.01 14.24
CA LEU A 170 -3.91 -2.26 14.33
C LEU A 170 -4.71 -1.35 13.40
N GLY A 171 -4.35 -0.05 13.34
CA GLY A 171 -4.99 0.90 12.43
C GLY A 171 -4.82 0.52 10.96
N VAL A 172 -3.61 0.14 10.53
CA VAL A 172 -3.38 -0.29 9.13
C VAL A 172 -4.12 -1.60 8.82
N LEU A 173 -4.16 -2.56 9.75
CA LEU A 173 -4.89 -3.81 9.57
C LEU A 173 -6.40 -3.57 9.45
N GLN A 174 -6.96 -2.68 10.27
CA GLN A 174 -8.38 -2.31 10.19
C GLN A 174 -8.69 -1.66 8.84
N GLU A 175 -7.86 -0.71 8.41
CA GLU A 175 -8.01 -0.02 7.13
C GLU A 175 -7.86 -0.97 5.92
N TYR A 176 -6.98 -1.97 6.02
CA TYR A 176 -6.90 -3.06 5.04
C TYR A 176 -8.19 -3.89 5.01
N ARG A 177 -8.68 -4.35 6.18
CA ARG A 177 -9.90 -5.18 6.26
C ARG A 177 -11.12 -4.45 5.71
N THR A 178 -11.27 -3.18 6.03
CA THR A 178 -12.38 -2.34 5.53
C THR A 178 -12.31 -2.22 4.01
N GLY A 179 -11.16 -1.80 3.46
CA GLY A 179 -11.00 -1.66 2.01
C GLY A 179 -11.17 -2.99 1.27
N LYS A 180 -10.61 -4.08 1.80
CA LYS A 180 -10.75 -5.42 1.24
C LYS A 180 -12.19 -5.91 1.25
N ALA A 181 -12.93 -5.71 2.33
CA ALA A 181 -14.34 -6.07 2.42
C ALA A 181 -15.21 -5.27 1.45
N MET A 182 -14.95 -3.97 1.30
CA MET A 182 -15.64 -3.14 0.30
C MET A 182 -15.35 -3.63 -1.13
N PHE A 183 -14.09 -3.91 -1.44
CA PHE A 183 -13.69 -4.49 -2.72
C PHE A 183 -14.39 -5.83 -2.98
N ASP A 184 -14.38 -6.75 -2.01
CA ASP A 184 -15.00 -8.06 -2.13
C ASP A 184 -16.52 -7.96 -2.37
N ALA A 185 -17.19 -7.00 -1.71
CA ALA A 185 -18.60 -6.73 -1.94
C ALA A 185 -18.87 -6.22 -3.36
N GLN A 186 -18.06 -5.28 -3.87
CA GLN A 186 -18.19 -4.80 -5.26
C GLN A 186 -17.91 -5.92 -6.26
N CYS A 187 -16.95 -6.78 -5.93
CA CYS A 187 -16.49 -7.87 -6.77
C CYS A 187 -17.57 -8.90 -7.11
N GLN A 188 -18.57 -9.07 -6.25
CA GLN A 188 -19.73 -9.91 -6.52
C GLN A 188 -20.57 -9.43 -7.71
N THR A 189 -20.47 -8.15 -8.05
CA THR A 189 -21.15 -7.53 -9.20
C THR A 189 -20.23 -7.35 -10.41
N ALA A 190 -18.96 -7.74 -10.29
CA ALA A 190 -17.98 -7.64 -11.36
C ALA A 190 -18.22 -8.70 -12.42
N GLY A 191 -17.87 -8.39 -13.66
CA GLY A 191 -17.99 -9.31 -14.78
C GLY A 191 -18.50 -8.66 -16.05
N LEU A 192 -18.40 -9.43 -17.13
CA LEU A 192 -18.93 -9.08 -18.44
C LEU A 192 -20.36 -9.60 -18.56
N THR A 193 -21.30 -8.69 -18.82
CA THR A 193 -22.67 -9.01 -19.20
C THR A 193 -22.82 -8.72 -20.69
N VAL A 194 -23.14 -9.75 -21.49
CA VAL A 194 -23.41 -9.59 -22.93
C VAL A 194 -24.92 -9.70 -23.14
N HIS A 195 -25.54 -8.60 -23.56
CA HIS A 195 -26.97 -8.58 -23.88
C HIS A 195 -27.22 -9.00 -25.34
N GLN A 196 -26.35 -8.58 -26.25
CA GLN A 196 -26.38 -8.97 -27.64
C GLN A 196 -24.97 -8.98 -28.23
N LYS A 197 -24.67 -10.01 -29.02
CA LYS A 197 -23.47 -10.05 -29.86
C LYS A 197 -23.76 -9.49 -31.25
N VAL A 198 -22.79 -8.74 -31.79
CA VAL A 198 -22.83 -8.22 -33.16
C VAL A 198 -21.54 -8.64 -33.87
N ASP A 199 -21.70 -9.33 -34.99
CA ASP A 199 -20.58 -9.82 -35.78
C ASP A 199 -20.25 -8.87 -36.96
N ASP A 200 -19.10 -9.11 -37.58
CA ASP A 200 -18.60 -8.39 -38.77
C ASP A 200 -18.54 -6.86 -38.60
N VAL A 201 -18.14 -6.40 -37.42
CA VAL A 201 -17.98 -4.97 -37.13
C VAL A 201 -16.67 -4.44 -37.71
N ALA A 202 -16.76 -3.47 -38.62
CA ALA A 202 -15.58 -2.88 -39.27
C ALA A 202 -14.81 -1.92 -38.36
N GLY A 203 -15.49 -1.22 -37.47
CA GLY A 203 -14.93 -0.17 -36.63
C GLY A 203 -15.78 0.12 -35.40
N VAL A 204 -15.16 0.72 -34.40
CA VAL A 204 -15.83 1.18 -33.16
C VAL A 204 -15.56 2.66 -32.95
N ARG A 205 -16.45 3.37 -32.25
CA ARG A 205 -16.20 4.74 -31.81
C ARG A 205 -16.09 4.78 -30.30
N LEU A 206 -15.18 5.60 -29.79
CA LEU A 206 -14.99 5.76 -28.36
C LEU A 206 -15.91 6.88 -27.85
N GLY A 207 -16.58 6.68 -26.72
CA GLY A 207 -17.33 7.74 -26.05
C GLY A 207 -16.41 8.82 -25.47
N ARG A 208 -15.21 8.40 -25.02
CA ARG A 208 -14.10 9.28 -24.65
C ARG A 208 -12.77 8.57 -24.82
N MET A 209 -11.71 9.35 -25.00
CA MET A 209 -10.34 8.85 -24.90
C MET A 209 -9.92 8.80 -23.41
N ARG A 210 -9.30 7.70 -22.98
CA ARG A 210 -8.60 7.67 -21.69
C ARG A 210 -7.37 8.57 -21.80
N ALA A 211 -7.26 9.59 -20.97
CA ALA A 211 -6.18 10.56 -21.05
C ALA A 211 -4.81 9.88 -20.89
N GLU A 212 -3.81 10.35 -21.64
CA GLU A 212 -2.42 9.98 -21.38
C GLU A 212 -1.99 10.60 -20.04
N LEU A 213 -1.51 9.78 -19.12
CA LEU A 213 -1.17 10.19 -17.76
C LEU A 213 0.20 9.61 -17.37
N PRO A 214 1.06 10.38 -16.68
CA PRO A 214 2.35 9.88 -16.20
C PRO A 214 2.19 8.73 -15.20
N ASP A 215 3.25 7.96 -14.97
CA ASP A 215 3.21 6.81 -14.05
C ASP A 215 2.95 7.19 -12.59
N THR A 216 3.11 8.46 -12.23
CA THR A 216 2.68 8.99 -10.93
C THR A 216 1.18 8.82 -10.68
N ARG A 217 0.37 8.61 -11.74
CA ARG A 217 -1.07 8.26 -11.63
C ARG A 217 -1.32 7.05 -10.74
N PHE A 218 -0.38 6.11 -10.67
CA PHE A 218 -0.57 4.91 -9.87
C PHE A 218 -0.53 5.19 -8.36
N ALA A 219 0.10 6.29 -7.95
CA ALA A 219 0.08 6.77 -6.57
C ALA A 219 -1.08 7.77 -6.32
N ASP A 220 -1.79 8.21 -7.36
CA ASP A 220 -2.93 9.10 -7.22
C ASP A 220 -4.17 8.33 -6.80
N LYS A 221 -4.52 8.46 -5.51
CA LYS A 221 -5.75 7.89 -4.94
C LYS A 221 -7.00 8.31 -5.73
N THR A 222 -7.03 9.50 -6.32
CA THR A 222 -8.19 10.05 -7.03
C THR A 222 -8.23 9.74 -8.53
N TRP A 223 -7.29 8.93 -9.03
CA TRP A 223 -7.22 8.62 -10.45
C TRP A 223 -8.54 8.01 -11.00
N ALA A 224 -9.24 8.74 -11.87
CA ALA A 224 -10.57 8.40 -12.35
C ALA A 224 -10.66 7.00 -12.99
N ASP A 225 -9.65 6.58 -13.75
CA ASP A 225 -9.66 5.29 -14.47
C ASP A 225 -9.00 4.14 -13.68
N ALA A 226 -8.82 4.30 -12.37
CA ALA A 226 -8.14 3.32 -11.52
C ALA A 226 -8.89 1.99 -11.33
N GLY A 227 -10.17 1.89 -11.73
CA GLY A 227 -10.91 0.63 -11.70
C GLY A 227 -10.38 -0.39 -12.73
N ILE A 228 -9.64 0.09 -13.73
CA ILE A 228 -8.89 -0.74 -14.68
C ILE A 228 -7.43 -0.27 -14.85
N PRO A 229 -6.60 -0.41 -13.80
CA PRO A 229 -5.38 0.38 -13.66
C PRO A 229 -4.26 -0.04 -14.60
N LEU A 230 -4.20 -1.30 -15.03
CA LEU A 230 -3.15 -1.78 -15.93
C LEU A 230 -3.54 -1.73 -17.41
N ASP A 231 -4.80 -1.38 -17.70
CA ASP A 231 -5.28 -1.29 -19.07
C ASP A 231 -4.69 -0.06 -19.77
N ARG A 232 -4.49 -0.14 -21.09
CA ARG A 232 -3.80 0.92 -21.86
C ARG A 232 -4.58 2.24 -21.81
N ILE A 233 -3.83 3.35 -21.82
CA ILE A 233 -4.34 4.73 -21.85
C ILE A 233 -3.81 5.47 -23.10
N GLY A 234 -4.36 6.66 -23.35
CA GLY A 234 -3.97 7.55 -24.42
C GLY A 234 -3.91 6.87 -25.79
N GLN A 235 -2.84 7.10 -26.56
CA GLN A 235 -2.76 6.54 -27.92
C GLN A 235 -2.68 5.01 -27.92
N ARG A 236 -2.09 4.42 -26.86
CA ARG A 236 -2.00 2.96 -26.71
C ARG A 236 -3.37 2.33 -26.48
N TYR A 237 -4.30 3.06 -25.84
CA TYR A 237 -5.69 2.64 -25.69
C TYR A 237 -6.38 2.53 -27.05
N VAL A 238 -6.28 3.56 -27.89
CA VAL A 238 -6.84 3.54 -29.25
C VAL A 238 -6.20 2.44 -30.08
N ALA A 239 -4.87 2.32 -30.05
CA ALA A 239 -4.13 1.31 -30.78
C ALA A 239 -4.58 -0.11 -30.40
N ALA A 240 -4.89 -0.37 -29.12
CA ALA A 240 -5.31 -1.69 -28.65
C ALA A 240 -6.55 -2.23 -29.39
N PHE A 241 -7.46 -1.36 -29.80
CA PHE A 241 -8.66 -1.72 -30.57
C PHE A 241 -8.37 -1.97 -32.05
N LEU A 242 -7.29 -1.41 -32.60
CA LEU A 242 -6.88 -1.66 -33.99
C LEU A 242 -6.07 -2.94 -34.10
N ASP A 243 -5.09 -3.11 -33.21
CA ASP A 243 -4.23 -4.27 -33.14
C ASP A 243 -3.52 -4.32 -31.79
N PHE A 244 -3.23 -5.52 -31.29
CA PHE A 244 -2.63 -5.68 -29.96
C PHE A 244 -1.55 -6.74 -30.00
N ASP A 245 -0.32 -6.24 -29.94
CA ASP A 245 0.86 -7.05 -29.74
C ASP A 245 1.02 -7.35 -28.25
N PHE A 246 1.25 -8.62 -27.94
CA PHE A 246 1.72 -9.08 -26.63
C PHE A 246 2.74 -10.21 -26.77
N SER A 247 3.66 -10.22 -25.83
CA SER A 247 4.76 -11.17 -25.74
C SER A 247 4.54 -12.15 -24.58
N ASN A 248 5.35 -13.20 -24.52
CA ASN A 248 5.31 -14.14 -23.39
C ASN A 248 5.60 -13.43 -22.05
N SER A 249 6.38 -12.35 -22.05
CA SER A 249 6.61 -11.54 -20.83
C SER A 249 5.41 -10.73 -20.38
N ASP A 250 4.43 -10.50 -21.26
CA ASP A 250 3.19 -9.79 -20.93
C ASP A 250 2.13 -10.71 -20.29
N VAL A 251 2.33 -12.03 -20.42
CA VAL A 251 1.43 -13.06 -19.88
C VAL A 251 1.77 -13.32 -18.42
N GLN A 252 0.80 -13.13 -17.52
CA GLN A 252 0.96 -13.42 -16.09
C GLN A 252 0.41 -14.79 -15.67
N ASN A 253 -0.25 -15.51 -16.58
CA ASN A 253 -0.79 -16.83 -16.32
C ASN A 253 0.27 -17.93 -16.51
N ALA A 254 0.61 -18.64 -15.42
CA ALA A 254 1.59 -19.74 -15.44
C ALA A 254 1.23 -20.93 -16.36
N GLY A 255 -0.02 -21.01 -16.83
CA GLY A 255 -0.50 -22.04 -17.77
C GLY A 255 -0.70 -21.58 -19.21
N PHE A 256 -0.49 -20.29 -19.51
CA PHE A 256 -0.58 -19.74 -20.86
C PHE A 256 0.83 -19.41 -21.34
N SER A 257 1.28 -20.09 -22.40
CA SER A 257 2.55 -19.79 -23.05
C SER A 257 2.30 -19.68 -24.54
N ILE A 258 2.76 -18.60 -25.17
CA ILE A 258 2.79 -18.47 -26.63
C ILE A 258 4.04 -19.15 -27.21
N SER A 259 4.44 -20.30 -26.64
CA SER A 259 5.68 -21.02 -26.97
C SER A 259 5.93 -21.10 -28.48
N GLY A 260 7.08 -20.61 -28.94
CA GLY A 260 7.45 -20.57 -30.35
C GLY A 260 7.27 -19.20 -31.04
N PHE A 261 6.69 -18.21 -30.36
CA PHE A 261 6.59 -16.83 -30.85
C PHE A 261 7.13 -15.84 -29.81
N ASP A 262 7.91 -14.85 -30.26
CA ASP A 262 8.37 -13.75 -29.40
C ASP A 262 7.20 -12.80 -29.04
N THR A 263 6.31 -12.58 -30.01
CA THR A 263 5.14 -11.70 -29.91
C THR A 263 3.98 -12.26 -30.74
N VAL A 264 2.79 -12.29 -30.16
CA VAL A 264 1.52 -12.56 -30.85
C VAL A 264 0.76 -11.25 -31.05
N THR A 265 0.24 -11.08 -32.26
CA THR A 265 -0.52 -9.91 -32.68
C THR A 265 -1.99 -10.30 -32.84
N MET A 266 -2.87 -9.74 -32.02
CA MET A 266 -4.32 -9.91 -32.17
C MET A 266 -4.88 -8.77 -33.01
N GLY A 267 -5.25 -9.06 -34.26
CA GLY A 267 -5.93 -8.09 -35.12
C GLY A 267 -7.26 -7.65 -34.51
N GLY A 268 -7.51 -6.34 -34.49
CA GLY A 268 -8.76 -5.76 -34.00
C GLY A 268 -9.60 -5.19 -35.15
N TYR A 269 -10.22 -4.03 -34.91
CA TYR A 269 -11.05 -3.33 -35.88
C TYR A 269 -10.20 -2.65 -36.97
N ARG A 270 -10.83 -2.40 -38.13
CA ARG A 270 -10.17 -1.69 -39.26
C ARG A 270 -9.93 -0.22 -38.95
N PHE A 271 -10.77 0.36 -38.10
CA PHE A 271 -10.66 1.74 -37.66
C PHE A 271 -11.28 1.97 -36.28
N VAL A 272 -10.83 3.03 -35.62
CA VAL A 272 -11.39 3.51 -34.34
C VAL A 272 -11.66 4.99 -34.46
N ASP A 273 -12.89 5.40 -34.17
CA ASP A 273 -13.28 6.81 -34.22
C ASP A 273 -13.18 7.42 -32.82
N VAL A 274 -12.40 8.48 -32.69
CA VAL A 274 -12.14 9.18 -31.43
C VAL A 274 -12.80 10.56 -31.50
N PRO A 275 -13.59 10.97 -30.50
CA PRO A 275 -14.28 12.25 -30.53
C PRO A 275 -13.28 13.40 -30.49
N GLY A 276 -13.43 14.34 -31.41
CA GLY A 276 -12.68 15.59 -31.50
C GLY A 276 -13.31 16.72 -30.67
N PRO A 277 -12.58 17.84 -30.47
CA PRO A 277 -13.06 18.96 -29.67
C PRO A 277 -14.18 19.77 -30.35
N ASP A 278 -14.29 19.69 -31.66
CA ASP A 278 -15.24 20.41 -32.52
C ASP A 278 -16.52 19.61 -32.81
N GLY A 279 -16.68 18.45 -32.17
CA GLY A 279 -17.79 17.53 -32.41
C GLY A 279 -17.61 16.66 -33.65
N SER A 280 -16.49 16.78 -34.38
CA SER A 280 -16.08 15.80 -35.40
C SER A 280 -15.48 14.54 -34.76
N TYR A 281 -15.19 13.53 -35.56
CA TYR A 281 -14.41 12.37 -35.11
C TYR A 281 -13.08 12.33 -35.85
N GLN A 282 -12.04 11.92 -35.14
CA GLN A 282 -10.77 11.50 -35.71
C GLN A 282 -10.82 9.99 -35.90
N ARG A 283 -10.80 9.54 -37.15
CA ARG A 283 -10.74 8.12 -37.49
C ARG A 283 -9.31 7.64 -37.56
N TRP A 284 -8.94 6.75 -36.64
CA TRP A 284 -7.63 6.14 -36.55
C TRP A 284 -7.59 4.84 -37.31
N ARG A 285 -6.55 4.66 -38.13
CA ARG A 285 -6.23 3.37 -38.78
C ARG A 285 -4.76 3.06 -38.60
N LEU A 286 -4.39 1.79 -38.67
CA LEU A 286 -2.98 1.43 -38.77
C LEU A 286 -2.42 1.94 -40.11
N LYS A 287 -1.20 2.49 -40.08
CA LYS A 287 -0.48 2.87 -41.30
C LYS A 287 -0.07 1.64 -42.12
N GLY A 288 0.05 0.49 -41.45
CA GLY A 288 0.35 -0.81 -42.06
C GLY A 288 -0.36 -1.94 -41.30
N PHE A 289 0.31 -3.07 -41.12
CA PHE A 289 -0.28 -4.28 -40.53
C PHE A 289 0.01 -4.46 -39.04
N ARG A 290 0.81 -3.58 -38.43
CA ARG A 290 1.22 -3.66 -37.02
C ARG A 290 1.15 -2.29 -36.32
N PRO A 291 0.87 -2.23 -35.01
CA PRO A 291 0.90 -0.99 -34.21
C PRO A 291 2.23 -0.23 -34.30
N SER A 292 3.36 -0.94 -34.39
CA SER A 292 4.71 -0.36 -34.46
C SER A 292 4.95 0.47 -35.72
N GLN A 293 4.16 0.29 -36.77
CA GLN A 293 4.24 1.08 -38.00
C GLN A 293 3.51 2.43 -37.89
N GLY A 294 2.86 2.69 -36.75
CA GLY A 294 2.13 3.91 -36.46
C GLY A 294 0.71 3.91 -37.01
N HIS A 295 0.07 5.07 -36.88
CA HIS A 295 -1.33 5.27 -37.22
C HIS A 295 -1.48 6.44 -38.19
N VAL A 296 -2.54 6.38 -38.99
CA VAL A 296 -3.03 7.52 -39.78
C VAL A 296 -4.35 7.98 -39.18
N GLN A 297 -4.59 9.28 -39.23
CA GLN A 297 -5.77 9.95 -38.70
C GLN A 297 -6.42 10.75 -39.83
N GLU A 298 -7.75 10.65 -39.94
CA GLU A 298 -8.55 11.49 -40.81
C GLU A 298 -9.73 12.08 -40.01
N THR A 299 -10.03 13.34 -40.23
CA THR A 299 -11.25 13.95 -39.68
C THR A 299 -12.45 13.47 -40.49
N ILE A 300 -13.48 12.98 -39.80
CA ILE A 300 -14.76 12.57 -40.39
C ILE A 300 -15.91 13.28 -39.71
N ALA A 301 -17.04 13.37 -40.42
CA ALA A 301 -18.28 13.89 -39.85
C ALA A 301 -18.94 12.87 -38.90
N THR A 302 -19.81 13.34 -38.01
CA THR A 302 -20.43 12.51 -36.95
C THR A 302 -21.33 11.42 -37.50
N GLU A 303 -22.00 11.69 -38.62
CA GLU A 303 -22.83 10.75 -39.35
C GLU A 303 -22.04 9.60 -39.99
N GLU A 304 -20.73 9.80 -40.22
CA GLU A 304 -19.83 8.78 -40.75
C GLU A 304 -19.17 7.94 -39.65
N ALA A 305 -19.31 8.34 -38.38
CA ALA A 305 -18.70 7.66 -37.26
C ALA A 305 -19.28 6.25 -37.06
N ALA A 306 -18.47 5.35 -36.52
CA ALA A 306 -18.86 3.96 -36.28
C ALA A 306 -20.17 3.86 -35.49
N ARG A 307 -21.02 2.90 -35.84
CA ARG A 307 -22.31 2.70 -35.19
C ARG A 307 -22.20 2.33 -33.71
N HIS A 308 -21.18 1.58 -33.31
CA HIS A 308 -21.08 1.09 -31.93
C HIS A 308 -20.17 1.97 -31.09
N VAL A 309 -20.70 2.48 -29.98
CA VAL A 309 -19.98 3.31 -29.01
C VAL A 309 -19.40 2.44 -27.91
N VAL A 310 -18.12 2.63 -27.61
CA VAL A 310 -17.44 2.06 -26.44
C VAL A 310 -17.18 3.19 -25.44
N SER A 311 -17.84 3.14 -24.30
CA SER A 311 -17.69 4.13 -23.23
C SER A 311 -17.08 3.49 -21.99
N ILE A 312 -16.27 4.26 -21.26
CA ILE A 312 -15.75 3.85 -19.94
C ILE A 312 -16.11 4.93 -18.95
N ASP A 313 -16.82 4.57 -17.91
CA ASP A 313 -17.27 5.46 -16.85
C ASP A 313 -16.78 4.97 -15.49
N ALA A 314 -16.56 5.89 -14.56
CA ALA A 314 -16.18 5.54 -13.21
C ALA A 314 -17.40 5.00 -12.44
N LEU A 315 -17.24 3.90 -11.72
CA LEU A 315 -18.27 3.30 -10.85
C LEU A 315 -18.00 3.54 -9.36
N ASP A 316 -16.91 4.21 -9.03
CA ASP A 316 -16.52 4.44 -7.66
C ASP A 316 -17.31 5.57 -7.01
N THR A 317 -17.38 5.50 -5.69
CA THR A 317 -17.94 6.55 -4.84
C THR A 317 -16.81 7.15 -4.00
N PRO A 318 -16.97 8.38 -3.47
CA PRO A 318 -15.99 8.93 -2.54
C PRO A 318 -15.71 8.00 -1.35
N ALA A 319 -16.70 7.22 -0.92
CA ALA A 319 -16.57 6.21 0.14
C ALA A 319 -15.67 5.04 -0.27
N LEU A 320 -15.85 4.48 -1.48
CA LEU A 320 -14.94 3.46 -2.01
C LEU A 320 -13.53 4.03 -2.15
N ARG A 321 -13.42 5.25 -2.67
CA ARG A 321 -12.13 5.86 -2.92
C ARG A 321 -11.37 6.17 -1.66
N ALA A 322 -12.06 6.53 -0.57
CA ALA A 322 -11.46 6.70 0.74
C ALA A 322 -10.64 5.48 1.19
N HIS A 323 -11.00 4.27 0.73
CA HIS A 323 -10.33 3.02 1.07
C HIS A 323 -9.50 2.42 -0.08
N TRP A 324 -9.14 3.22 -1.09
CA TRP A 324 -8.41 2.77 -2.28
C TRP A 324 -9.12 1.64 -3.05
N VAL A 325 -10.45 1.72 -3.10
CA VAL A 325 -11.26 0.90 -3.99
C VAL A 325 -11.74 1.80 -5.14
N ALA A 326 -11.56 1.34 -6.37
CA ALA A 326 -11.98 2.02 -7.58
C ALA A 326 -12.82 1.06 -8.45
N GLY A 327 -13.78 1.61 -9.19
CA GLY A 327 -14.64 0.86 -10.09
C GLY A 327 -14.69 1.51 -11.46
N SER A 328 -14.86 0.71 -12.50
CA SER A 328 -15.04 1.17 -13.87
C SER A 328 -16.12 0.35 -14.56
N ARG A 329 -16.99 1.02 -15.29
CA ARG A 329 -17.98 0.43 -16.19
C ARG A 329 -17.53 0.70 -17.60
N MET A 330 -17.22 -0.34 -18.34
CA MET A 330 -17.16 -0.23 -19.78
C MET A 330 -18.53 -0.64 -20.34
N SER A 331 -19.07 0.14 -21.27
CA SER A 331 -20.32 -0.16 -21.95
C SER A 331 -20.13 -0.13 -23.46
N VAL A 332 -20.87 -1.00 -24.13
CA VAL A 332 -20.99 -1.02 -25.58
C VAL A 332 -22.43 -0.72 -25.93
N THR A 333 -22.68 0.40 -26.62
CA THR A 333 -24.03 0.81 -27.02
C THR A 333 -24.16 0.95 -28.53
N ASP A 334 -25.35 0.71 -29.04
CA ASP A 334 -25.70 0.99 -30.43
C ASP A 334 -26.11 2.46 -30.56
N ALA A 335 -25.44 3.21 -31.43
CA ALA A 335 -25.72 4.62 -31.66
C ALA A 335 -27.14 4.91 -32.16
N SER A 336 -27.71 3.99 -32.94
CA SER A 336 -28.96 4.23 -33.66
C SER A 336 -30.17 4.25 -32.73
N ASP A 337 -30.18 3.41 -31.69
CA ASP A 337 -31.28 3.24 -30.75
C ASP A 337 -30.87 3.42 -29.27
N GLN A 338 -29.59 3.75 -29.02
CA GLN A 338 -29.00 3.90 -27.67
C GLN A 338 -29.10 2.64 -26.80
N ARG A 339 -29.27 1.46 -27.42
CA ARG A 339 -29.42 0.20 -26.70
C ARG A 339 -28.08 -0.32 -26.19
N LEU A 340 -28.06 -0.81 -24.95
CA LEU A 340 -26.90 -1.46 -24.35
C LEU A 340 -26.72 -2.87 -24.92
N LEU A 341 -25.60 -3.11 -25.60
CA LEU A 341 -25.24 -4.40 -26.20
C LEU A 341 -24.44 -5.26 -25.23
N GLY A 342 -23.63 -4.63 -24.38
CA GLY A 342 -22.91 -5.31 -23.31
C GLY A 342 -22.24 -4.34 -22.36
N GLU A 343 -21.87 -4.83 -21.19
CA GLU A 343 -21.15 -4.07 -20.18
C GLU A 343 -20.13 -4.93 -19.43
N LEU A 344 -18.97 -4.35 -19.14
CA LEU A 344 -18.01 -4.90 -18.20
C LEU A 344 -17.99 -4.02 -16.96
N ARG A 345 -18.27 -4.62 -15.80
CA ARG A 345 -18.03 -4.00 -14.50
C ARG A 345 -16.72 -4.54 -13.96
N ALA A 346 -15.77 -3.65 -13.75
CA ALA A 346 -14.45 -3.96 -13.21
C ALA A 346 -14.17 -3.14 -11.97
N PHE A 347 -13.46 -3.74 -11.02
CA PHE A 347 -13.06 -3.09 -9.78
C PHE A 347 -11.59 -3.37 -9.48
N ALA A 348 -10.95 -2.43 -8.81
CA ALA A 348 -9.58 -2.53 -8.35
C ALA A 348 -9.47 -2.07 -6.90
N TYR A 349 -8.55 -2.71 -6.16
CA TYR A 349 -8.21 -2.37 -4.79
C TYR A 349 -6.70 -2.35 -4.63
N ALA A 350 -6.14 -1.21 -4.23
CA ALA A 350 -4.71 -1.10 -3.92
C ALA A 350 -4.46 -1.41 -2.43
N PRO A 351 -3.96 -2.61 -2.08
CA PRO A 351 -3.63 -2.93 -0.69
C PRO A 351 -2.38 -2.16 -0.23
N PRO A 352 -2.17 -2.03 1.09
CA PRO A 352 -0.88 -1.58 1.63
C PRO A 352 0.27 -2.48 1.11
N GLN A 353 1.36 -1.90 0.62
CA GLN A 353 2.47 -2.65 0.03
C GLN A 353 3.34 -3.32 1.09
N ARG A 354 3.65 -4.63 0.89
CA ARG A 354 4.72 -5.52 1.48
C ARG A 354 5.02 -5.48 3.00
N LYS A 355 4.59 -4.45 3.71
CA LYS A 355 4.83 -4.15 5.10
C LYS A 355 3.50 -3.69 5.66
N LEU A 356 2.98 -4.41 6.64
CA LEU A 356 1.71 -4.06 7.31
C LEU A 356 1.79 -2.71 8.04
N ASP A 357 2.98 -2.13 8.16
CA ASP A 357 3.31 -0.82 8.74
C ASP A 357 3.73 0.21 7.68
N ALA A 358 3.65 -0.10 6.39
CA ALA A 358 3.82 0.89 5.34
C ALA A 358 2.71 1.96 5.46
N PRO A 359 3.05 3.27 5.40
CA PRO A 359 2.08 4.33 5.38
C PRO A 359 0.97 4.05 4.35
N PRO A 360 -0.32 4.30 4.67
CA PRO A 360 -1.42 4.16 3.71
C PRO A 360 -1.24 4.97 2.41
N GLN A 361 -0.30 5.93 2.42
CA GLN A 361 0.11 6.78 1.31
C GLN A 361 1.04 6.07 0.31
N GLU A 362 1.59 4.91 0.66
CA GLU A 362 2.44 4.09 -0.23
C GLU A 362 1.63 3.06 -1.05
N ARG A 363 0.29 3.16 -1.02
CA ARG A 363 -0.57 2.34 -1.87
C ARG A 363 -0.39 2.74 -3.34
N ASN A 364 -0.51 1.75 -4.21
CA ASN A 364 -0.20 1.92 -5.61
C ASN A 364 -1.11 1.04 -6.47
N TRP A 365 -1.82 1.66 -7.41
CA TRP A 365 -2.76 0.99 -8.32
C TRP A 365 -2.10 -0.02 -9.25
N TYR A 366 -0.78 0.09 -9.48
CA TYR A 366 0.00 -0.89 -10.26
C TYR A 366 -0.05 -2.29 -9.63
N TRP A 367 -0.12 -2.36 -8.29
CA TRP A 367 -0.19 -3.61 -7.53
C TRP A 367 -1.61 -3.93 -7.04
N ALA A 368 -2.63 -3.32 -7.66
CA ALA A 368 -4.00 -3.50 -7.23
C ALA A 368 -4.47 -4.94 -7.46
N LEU A 369 -5.21 -5.46 -6.49
CA LEU A 369 -6.08 -6.61 -6.70
C LEU A 369 -7.25 -6.17 -7.57
N THR A 370 -7.61 -6.95 -8.57
CA THR A 370 -8.69 -6.58 -9.48
C THR A 370 -9.68 -7.69 -9.70
N CYS A 371 -10.91 -7.31 -10.05
CA CYS A 371 -11.89 -8.24 -10.57
C CYS A 371 -12.76 -7.66 -11.69
N PRO A 372 -13.08 -8.45 -12.73
CA PRO A 372 -12.60 -9.83 -12.95
C PRO A 372 -11.06 -9.88 -13.08
N PRO A 373 -10.41 -10.96 -12.60
CA PRO A 373 -8.96 -10.97 -12.47
C PRO A 373 -8.29 -10.89 -13.84
N TYR A 374 -7.27 -10.04 -13.96
CA TYR A 374 -6.43 -9.94 -15.17
C TYR A 374 -5.55 -11.17 -15.28
N ARG A 375 -6.07 -12.28 -15.82
CA ARG A 375 -5.28 -13.51 -15.84
C ARG A 375 -4.40 -13.67 -17.09
N ASP A 376 -4.79 -13.09 -18.23
CA ASP A 376 -4.02 -13.34 -19.47
C ASP A 376 -3.22 -12.13 -19.95
N ILE A 377 -3.84 -10.94 -20.01
CA ILE A 377 -3.25 -9.76 -20.66
C ILE A 377 -3.72 -8.46 -19.95
N PRO A 378 -2.95 -7.91 -18.99
CA PRO A 378 -3.37 -6.76 -18.17
C PRO A 378 -3.69 -5.48 -18.97
N GLY A 379 -3.02 -5.30 -20.11
CA GLY A 379 -3.13 -4.11 -20.96
C GLY A 379 -4.26 -4.12 -22.00
N ALA A 380 -5.14 -5.12 -21.99
CA ALA A 380 -6.16 -5.31 -23.03
C ALA A 380 -7.57 -5.54 -22.49
N MET A 381 -7.87 -5.21 -21.22
CA MET A 381 -9.16 -5.56 -20.63
C MET A 381 -10.34 -4.95 -21.39
N ALA A 382 -10.31 -3.65 -21.67
CA ALA A 382 -11.37 -2.99 -22.43
C ALA A 382 -11.53 -3.66 -23.80
N ARG A 383 -10.42 -3.80 -24.53
CA ARG A 383 -10.41 -4.44 -25.86
C ARG A 383 -11.04 -5.84 -25.83
N MET A 384 -10.56 -6.71 -24.94
CA MET A 384 -11.03 -8.10 -24.84
C MET A 384 -12.52 -8.16 -24.49
N ALA A 385 -13.00 -7.28 -23.60
CA ALA A 385 -14.40 -7.24 -23.25
C ALA A 385 -15.29 -6.71 -24.39
N VAL A 386 -14.82 -5.73 -25.18
CA VAL A 386 -15.56 -5.25 -26.35
C VAL A 386 -15.64 -6.34 -27.41
N GLU A 387 -14.57 -7.10 -27.67
CA GLU A 387 -14.59 -8.16 -28.69
C GLU A 387 -15.51 -9.34 -28.36
N GLN A 388 -15.86 -9.53 -27.07
CA GLN A 388 -16.89 -10.50 -26.68
C GLN A 388 -18.32 -10.05 -27.04
N VAL A 389 -18.51 -8.75 -27.28
CA VAL A 389 -19.77 -8.12 -27.68
C VAL A 389 -19.79 -7.82 -29.19
N LEU A 390 -18.69 -7.29 -29.74
CA LEU A 390 -18.55 -6.84 -31.12
C LEU A 390 -17.40 -7.59 -31.80
N THR A 391 -17.71 -8.61 -32.60
CA THR A 391 -16.67 -9.36 -33.31
C THR A 391 -16.15 -8.54 -34.50
N PRO A 392 -14.83 -8.26 -34.59
CA PRO A 392 -14.27 -7.51 -35.70
C PRO A 392 -14.33 -8.30 -37.02
N THR A 393 -14.47 -7.59 -38.14
CA THR A 393 -14.40 -8.20 -39.48
C THR A 393 -13.00 -8.80 -39.72
N ARG A 394 -12.91 -10.11 -39.97
CA ARG A 394 -11.63 -10.83 -40.11
C ARG A 394 -10.93 -10.72 -41.47
N LYS A 395 -11.57 -10.11 -42.48
CA LYS A 395 -10.95 -9.89 -43.80
C LYS A 395 -10.03 -8.67 -43.73
N ARG A 396 -8.72 -8.90 -43.62
CA ARG A 396 -7.69 -7.86 -43.87
C ARG A 396 -7.54 -7.61 -45.36
#